data_AF-A0A820HR59-F1
#
_entry.id   AF-A0A820HR59-F1
#
_cell.length_a   1.000
_cell.length_b   1.000
_cell.length_c   1.000
_cell.angle_alpha   90.00
_cell.angle_beta   90.00
_cell.angle_gamma   90.00
#
_symmetry.space_group_name_H-M   'P 1'
#
loop_
_entity.id
_entity.type
_entity.pdbx_description
1 polymer ?
#
loop_
_entity_poly.entity_id
_entity_poly.type
_entity_poly.pdbx_seq_one_letter_code
_entity_poly.pdbx_strand_id
1 'polypeptide(L)'
;MSNAFFSWYDDQPCLSSLNIFIKPKTFVGIVGSVGCGKSSLLAAILGEMNLINGEVNTNSNSFSYAAQASWIFTGTIRTNILLNRPFDEQRYRNVIYACCLDLDFIQFGVSGDLTMIGERGVNLSGGQKARISLARAIYNEADVYLFDDPLAAVDGTVAKQIYERCFSSVGLLKNKTRLLVTHQTQFLIDADQIIFLSNGHIDEQGYLEKYTLTKDITDEKQTSVLDNLINEPDTQPIITEETTISGKVKWNLWFYLLTAPPLGLCGLFLLIILLILGELFYDGTNYWLSIWLKQSHKNHQDFSAFAYIYFGLIIGTIVIDALRTIFFFIVILYGTNHLHDNMLK
;
A
#
# COMPACT_ATOMS: atom_id res chain seq x y z
N MET A 1 13.85 25.21 -17.73
CA MET A 1 12.91 26.16 -17.10
C MET A 1 13.72 27.31 -16.57
N SER A 2 13.29 28.54 -16.85
CA SER A 2 13.97 29.77 -16.46
C SER A 2 12.99 30.68 -15.73
N ASN A 3 13.25 30.93 -14.45
CA ASN A 3 12.42 31.73 -13.54
C ASN A 3 10.91 31.39 -13.61
N ALA A 4 10.59 30.09 -13.66
CA ALA A 4 9.23 29.62 -13.92
C ALA A 4 8.38 29.59 -12.64
N PHE A 5 7.12 30.04 -12.76
CA PHE A 5 6.12 30.03 -11.69
C PHE A 5 4.90 29.24 -12.15
N PHE A 6 4.42 28.30 -11.34
CA PHE A 6 3.28 27.46 -11.69
C PHE A 6 2.20 27.44 -10.61
N SER A 7 0.96 27.28 -11.07
CA SER A 7 -0.20 27.06 -10.22
C SER A 7 -1.15 26.00 -10.80
N TRP A 8 -2.00 25.46 -9.94
CA TRP A 8 -3.03 24.49 -10.31
C TRP A 8 -4.32 25.15 -10.82
N TYR A 9 -4.82 26.17 -10.13
CA TYR A 9 -6.13 26.80 -10.42
C TYR A 9 -6.12 28.31 -10.26
N ASP A 10 -5.46 28.83 -9.22
CA ASP A 10 -5.43 30.26 -8.90
C ASP A 10 -4.17 30.96 -9.42
N ASP A 11 -4.12 32.29 -9.32
CA ASP A 11 -2.91 33.09 -9.59
C ASP A 11 -1.87 32.99 -8.47
N GLN A 12 -2.12 32.21 -7.40
CA GLN A 12 -1.13 31.95 -6.37
C GLN A 12 -0.18 30.82 -6.80
N PRO A 13 1.13 31.10 -6.96
CA PRO A 13 2.07 30.08 -7.41
C PRO A 13 2.35 29.09 -6.28
N CYS A 14 2.16 27.79 -6.55
CA CYS A 14 2.60 26.73 -5.65
C CYS A 14 4.04 26.30 -5.93
N LEU A 15 4.54 26.55 -7.14
CA LEU A 15 5.95 26.43 -7.50
C LEU A 15 6.45 27.80 -7.94
N SER A 16 7.56 28.25 -7.37
CA SER A 16 8.01 29.63 -7.49
C SER A 16 9.50 29.72 -7.81
N SER A 17 9.85 30.58 -8.77
CA SER A 17 11.23 30.87 -9.17
C SER A 17 12.04 29.63 -9.57
N LEU A 18 11.42 28.70 -10.32
CA LEU A 18 12.09 27.47 -10.73
C LEU A 18 13.10 27.72 -11.86
N ASN A 19 14.36 27.43 -11.58
CA ASN A 19 15.46 27.46 -12.54
C ASN A 19 16.03 26.04 -12.69
N ILE A 20 15.52 25.30 -13.68
CA ILE A 20 15.87 23.88 -13.91
C ILE A 20 16.51 23.71 -15.28
N PHE A 21 17.71 23.14 -15.30
CA PHE A 21 18.36 22.66 -16.51
C PHE A 21 18.71 21.18 -16.39
N ILE A 22 18.11 20.36 -17.25
CA ILE A 22 18.32 18.91 -17.30
C ILE A 22 18.89 18.56 -18.68
N LYS A 23 20.06 17.93 -18.69
CA LYS A 23 20.70 17.48 -19.93
C LYS A 23 19.97 16.23 -20.47
N PRO A 24 19.90 16.04 -21.78
CA PRO A 24 19.37 14.79 -22.34
C PRO A 24 20.18 13.58 -21.87
N LYS A 25 19.50 12.44 -21.68
CA LYS A 25 20.10 11.16 -21.31
C LYS A 25 20.79 11.14 -19.94
N THR A 26 20.36 12.01 -19.02
CA THR A 26 20.84 11.99 -17.62
C THR A 26 19.80 11.38 -16.68
N PHE A 27 20.29 10.89 -15.55
CA PHE A 27 19.49 10.50 -14.41
C PHE A 27 19.44 11.63 -13.36
N VAL A 28 18.25 12.13 -13.09
CA VAL A 28 18.00 13.22 -12.15
C VAL A 28 17.17 12.69 -10.98
N GLY A 29 17.68 12.84 -9.77
CA GLY A 29 16.94 12.62 -8.54
C GLY A 29 16.22 13.89 -8.10
N ILE A 30 14.99 13.77 -7.63
CA ILE A 30 14.24 14.89 -7.03
C ILE A 30 13.84 14.49 -5.61
N VAL A 31 14.31 15.26 -4.63
CA VAL A 31 14.13 14.99 -3.21
C VAL A 31 13.60 16.22 -2.48
N GLY A 32 12.98 16.01 -1.33
CA GLY A 32 12.37 17.07 -0.54
C GLY A 32 11.30 16.54 0.40
N SER A 33 10.87 17.37 1.35
CA SER A 33 9.83 17.02 2.32
C SER A 33 8.49 16.68 1.66
N VAL A 34 7.63 15.97 2.38
CA VAL A 34 6.25 15.70 1.91
C VAL A 34 5.52 17.05 1.75
N GLY A 35 4.80 17.22 0.64
CA GLY A 35 4.06 18.45 0.36
C GLY A 35 4.90 19.63 -0.17
N CYS A 36 6.21 19.47 -0.40
CA CYS A 36 7.03 20.57 -0.93
C CYS A 36 6.85 20.86 -2.44
N GLY A 37 6.01 20.08 -3.13
CA GLY A 37 5.67 20.30 -4.55
C GLY A 37 6.35 19.35 -5.56
N LYS A 38 6.94 18.22 -5.14
CA LYS A 38 7.65 17.29 -6.06
C LYS A 38 6.76 16.74 -7.18
N SER A 39 5.59 16.22 -6.82
CA SER A 39 4.61 15.74 -7.81
C SER A 39 4.08 16.88 -8.68
N SER A 40 3.90 18.08 -8.10
CA SER A 40 3.56 19.28 -8.87
C SER A 40 4.65 19.67 -9.85
N LEU A 41 5.93 19.52 -9.50
CA LEU A 41 7.03 19.76 -10.44
C LEU A 41 6.96 18.81 -11.64
N LEU A 42 6.65 17.53 -11.43
CA LEU A 42 6.44 16.58 -12.53
C LEU A 42 5.22 16.96 -13.38
N ALA A 43 4.11 17.37 -12.76
CA ALA A 43 2.92 17.84 -13.47
C ALA A 43 3.19 19.11 -14.31
N ALA A 44 4.00 20.04 -13.79
CA ALA A 44 4.47 21.22 -14.52
C ALA A 44 5.32 20.84 -15.74
N ILE A 45 6.17 19.81 -15.63
CA ILE A 45 6.96 19.30 -16.77
C ILE A 45 6.05 18.63 -17.81
N LEU A 46 4.97 17.95 -17.39
CA LEU A 46 3.98 17.35 -18.28
C LEU A 46 3.07 18.39 -18.95
N GLY A 47 3.09 19.65 -18.50
CA GLY A 47 2.20 20.70 -18.98
C GLY A 47 0.78 20.61 -18.41
N GLU A 48 0.59 19.92 -17.28
CA GLU A 48 -0.69 19.80 -16.58
C GLU A 48 -0.98 20.98 -15.63
N MET A 49 0.00 21.86 -15.43
CA MET A 49 -0.11 23.06 -14.59
C MET A 49 0.00 24.35 -15.41
N ASN A 50 -0.61 25.42 -14.91
CA ASN A 50 -0.56 26.73 -15.56
C ASN A 50 0.76 27.44 -15.28
N LEU A 51 1.43 27.91 -16.33
CA LEU A 51 2.61 28.76 -16.22
C LEU A 51 2.17 30.21 -16.04
N ILE A 52 2.43 30.78 -14.85
CA ILE A 52 2.09 32.18 -14.53
C ILE A 52 3.16 33.13 -15.07
N ASN A 53 4.43 32.76 -14.93
CA ASN A 53 5.56 33.59 -15.33
C ASN A 53 6.80 32.72 -15.64
N GLY A 54 7.74 33.28 -16.40
CA GLY A 54 8.97 32.61 -16.83
C GLY A 54 8.82 31.81 -18.11
N GLU A 55 9.78 30.92 -18.36
CA GLU A 55 9.85 30.13 -19.60
C GLU A 55 10.08 28.65 -19.32
N VAL A 56 9.36 27.81 -20.09
CA VAL A 56 9.49 26.36 -20.08
C VAL A 56 9.83 25.93 -21.49
N ASN A 57 10.99 25.33 -21.65
CA ASN A 57 11.37 24.70 -22.91
C ASN A 57 11.63 23.21 -22.67
N THR A 58 10.69 22.39 -23.14
CA THR A 58 10.83 20.94 -23.23
C THR A 58 11.14 20.58 -24.68
N ASN A 59 12.43 20.48 -25.03
CA ASN A 59 12.88 20.02 -26.35
C ASN A 59 12.60 18.51 -26.60
N SER A 60 11.64 17.91 -25.90
CA SER A 60 11.37 16.47 -25.90
C SER A 60 10.03 16.17 -26.55
N ASN A 61 10.04 15.25 -27.51
CA ASN A 61 8.86 14.91 -28.30
C ASN A 61 7.97 13.87 -27.62
N SER A 62 8.44 13.20 -26.56
CA SER A 62 7.70 12.14 -25.89
C SER A 62 8.04 12.06 -24.40
N PHE A 63 6.97 11.97 -23.59
CA PHE A 63 7.03 11.78 -22.14
C PHE A 63 6.38 10.44 -21.76
N SER A 64 6.89 9.84 -20.69
CA SER A 64 6.23 8.72 -20.01
C SER A 64 6.22 8.99 -18.51
N TYR A 65 5.09 8.72 -17.88
CA TYR A 65 4.87 9.03 -16.46
C TYR A 65 4.43 7.79 -15.69
N ALA A 66 5.11 7.51 -14.58
CA ALA A 66 4.64 6.58 -13.56
C ALA A 66 4.21 7.38 -12.33
N ALA A 67 2.92 7.40 -12.07
CA ALA A 67 2.33 8.14 -10.95
C ALA A 67 2.56 7.43 -9.61
N GLN A 68 2.58 8.23 -8.53
CA GLN A 68 2.67 7.73 -7.15
C GLN A 68 1.51 6.79 -6.83
N ALA A 69 0.29 7.18 -7.19
CA ALA A 69 -0.87 6.32 -7.14
C ALA A 69 -0.96 5.49 -8.42
N SER A 70 -0.69 4.19 -8.32
CA SER A 70 -0.75 3.26 -9.46
C SER A 70 -2.19 3.03 -9.92
N TRP A 71 -2.53 3.58 -11.08
CA TRP A 71 -3.81 3.40 -11.76
C TRP A 71 -3.79 2.11 -12.57
N ILE A 72 -4.80 1.27 -12.39
CA ILE A 72 -4.93 -0.01 -13.10
C ILE A 72 -6.33 -0.07 -13.73
N PHE A 73 -6.35 -0.38 -15.02
CA PHE A 73 -7.57 -0.54 -15.79
C PHE A 73 -8.13 -1.96 -15.67
N THR A 74 -9.45 -2.07 -15.78
CA THR A 74 -10.11 -3.34 -16.00
C THR A 74 -9.64 -3.94 -17.33
N GLY A 75 -9.21 -5.20 -17.31
CA GLY A 75 -8.59 -5.87 -18.47
C GLY A 75 -7.54 -6.87 -18.04
N THR A 76 -6.64 -7.28 -18.93
CA THR A 76 -5.52 -8.15 -18.55
C THR A 76 -4.31 -7.35 -18.05
N ILE A 77 -3.37 -8.01 -17.38
CA ILE A 77 -2.09 -7.39 -17.02
C ILE A 77 -1.37 -6.93 -18.30
N ARG A 78 -1.36 -7.76 -19.35
CA ARG A 78 -0.79 -7.40 -20.65
C ARG A 78 -1.40 -6.13 -21.22
N THR A 79 -2.73 -6.02 -21.28
CA THR A 79 -3.37 -4.80 -21.82
C THR A 79 -3.07 -3.58 -20.97
N ASN A 80 -2.91 -3.75 -19.66
CA ASN A 80 -2.50 -2.66 -18.78
C ASN A 80 -1.08 -2.17 -19.07
N ILE A 81 -0.14 -3.07 -19.37
CA ILE A 81 1.25 -2.71 -19.68
C ILE A 81 1.36 -2.14 -21.09
N LEU A 82 0.68 -2.73 -22.07
CA LEU A 82 0.71 -2.28 -23.46
C LEU A 82 -0.03 -0.96 -23.66
N LEU A 83 -1.15 -0.76 -22.97
CA LEU A 83 -2.16 0.24 -23.29
C LEU A 83 -2.47 0.24 -24.80
N ASN A 84 -2.05 1.29 -25.51
CA ASN A 84 -2.29 1.49 -26.95
C ASN A 84 -1.04 1.22 -27.80
N ARG A 85 0.03 0.64 -27.22
CA ARG A 85 1.25 0.29 -27.95
C ARG A 85 1.14 -1.12 -28.54
N PRO A 86 1.72 -1.36 -29.73
CA PRO A 86 1.77 -2.69 -30.30
C PRO A 86 2.55 -3.65 -29.40
N PHE A 87 2.17 -4.92 -29.41
CA PHE A 87 2.88 -5.97 -28.68
C PHE A 87 4.18 -6.34 -29.40
N ASP A 88 5.30 -6.07 -28.74
CA ASP A 88 6.64 -6.51 -29.12
C ASP A 88 7.10 -7.50 -28.04
N GLU A 89 7.23 -8.76 -28.43
CA GLU A 89 7.52 -9.85 -27.50
C GLU A 89 8.88 -9.69 -26.80
N GLN A 90 9.91 -9.28 -27.54
CA GLN A 90 11.25 -9.14 -26.98
C GLN A 90 11.29 -7.97 -25.99
N ARG A 91 10.71 -6.83 -26.38
CA ARG A 91 10.63 -5.66 -25.49
C ARG A 91 9.80 -5.97 -24.26
N TYR A 92 8.65 -6.61 -24.44
CA TYR A 92 7.75 -6.96 -23.35
C TYR A 92 8.46 -7.85 -22.33
N ARG A 93 9.11 -8.94 -22.78
CA ARG A 93 9.89 -9.82 -21.90
C ARG A 93 10.98 -9.07 -21.12
N ASN A 94 11.70 -8.16 -21.78
CA ASN A 94 12.73 -7.35 -21.12
C ASN A 94 12.13 -6.44 -20.03
N VAL A 95 10.99 -5.81 -20.30
CA VAL A 95 10.30 -4.94 -19.34
C VAL A 95 9.77 -5.74 -18.15
N ILE A 96 9.13 -6.89 -18.40
CA ILE A 96 8.63 -7.78 -17.34
C ILE A 96 9.75 -8.23 -16.42
N TYR A 97 10.88 -8.66 -16.99
CA TYR A 97 12.06 -9.06 -16.21
C TYR A 97 12.66 -7.88 -15.42
N ALA A 98 12.76 -6.70 -16.04
CA ALA A 98 13.31 -5.52 -15.39
C ALA A 98 12.44 -5.01 -14.24
N CYS A 99 11.12 -5.17 -14.35
CA CYS A 99 10.17 -4.79 -13.31
C CYS A 99 9.90 -5.91 -12.29
N CYS A 100 10.57 -7.06 -12.38
CA CYS A 100 10.37 -8.23 -11.51
C CYS A 100 8.91 -8.74 -11.47
N LEU A 101 8.21 -8.70 -12.61
CA LEU A 101 6.84 -9.22 -12.76
C LEU A 101 6.80 -10.71 -13.13
N ASP A 102 7.95 -11.30 -13.46
CA ASP A 102 8.11 -12.72 -13.78
C ASP A 102 7.65 -13.63 -12.65
N LEU A 103 8.02 -13.31 -11.40
CA LEU A 103 7.59 -14.05 -10.22
C LEU A 103 6.08 -13.92 -9.96
N ASP A 104 5.50 -12.73 -10.19
CA ASP A 104 4.06 -12.52 -10.08
C ASP A 104 3.29 -13.37 -11.09
N PHE A 105 3.80 -13.49 -12.32
CA PHE A 105 3.16 -14.29 -13.37
C PHE A 105 3.13 -15.78 -13.04
N ILE A 106 4.14 -16.30 -12.35
CA ILE A 106 4.14 -17.67 -11.84
C ILE A 106 3.00 -17.85 -10.82
N GLN A 107 2.80 -16.87 -9.94
CA GLN A 107 1.72 -16.91 -8.94
C GLN A 107 0.32 -16.85 -9.57
N PHE A 108 0.19 -16.15 -10.70
CA PHE A 108 -1.06 -16.13 -11.47
C PHE A 108 -1.31 -17.41 -12.30
N GLY A 109 -0.38 -18.36 -12.24
CA GLY A 109 -0.54 -19.69 -12.84
C GLY A 109 -0.60 -19.66 -14.37
N VAL A 110 -1.47 -20.50 -14.95
CA VAL A 110 -1.55 -20.71 -16.40
C VAL A 110 -1.92 -19.43 -17.16
N SER A 111 -2.64 -18.51 -16.52
CA SER A 111 -3.05 -17.25 -17.14
C SER A 111 -1.90 -16.25 -17.23
N GLY A 112 -0.92 -16.30 -16.33
CA GLY A 112 0.25 -15.42 -16.34
C GLY A 112 -0.11 -13.95 -16.53
N ASP A 113 0.32 -13.37 -17.65
CA ASP A 113 0.05 -11.97 -18.01
C ASP A 113 -1.32 -11.71 -18.66
N LEU A 114 -2.05 -12.77 -19.02
CA LEU A 114 -3.44 -12.71 -19.49
C LEU A 114 -4.44 -12.75 -18.32
N THR A 115 -3.94 -12.76 -17.07
CA THR A 115 -4.78 -12.72 -15.88
C THR A 115 -5.67 -11.49 -15.88
N MET A 116 -6.97 -11.72 -15.65
CA MET A 116 -7.98 -10.67 -15.64
C MET A 116 -7.93 -9.88 -14.34
N ILE A 117 -7.91 -8.56 -14.49
CA ILE A 117 -7.90 -7.58 -13.42
C ILE A 117 -9.29 -6.95 -13.34
N GLY A 118 -9.92 -7.04 -12.16
CA GLY A 118 -11.18 -6.38 -11.85
C GLY A 118 -11.06 -4.86 -11.72
N GLU A 119 -12.17 -4.18 -11.44
CA GLU A 119 -12.19 -2.72 -11.30
C GLU A 119 -11.15 -2.23 -10.29
N ARG A 120 -10.39 -1.18 -10.65
CA ARG A 120 -9.30 -0.59 -9.85
C ARG A 120 -8.24 -1.59 -9.35
N GLY A 121 -8.15 -2.77 -9.99
CA GLY A 121 -7.21 -3.81 -9.62
C GLY A 121 -7.39 -4.38 -8.22
N VAL A 122 -8.62 -4.57 -7.75
CA VAL A 122 -8.92 -5.16 -6.43
C VAL A 122 -8.17 -6.48 -6.17
N ASN A 123 -7.87 -7.24 -7.22
CA ASN A 123 -7.19 -8.55 -7.10
C ASN A 123 -5.65 -8.47 -7.01
N LEU A 124 -5.06 -7.28 -6.94
CA LEU A 124 -3.61 -7.07 -6.96
C LEU A 124 -3.12 -6.42 -5.66
N SER A 125 -1.95 -6.82 -5.17
CA SER A 125 -1.28 -6.14 -4.07
C SER A 125 -0.77 -4.75 -4.49
N GLY A 126 -0.52 -3.85 -3.53
CA GLY A 126 0.02 -2.51 -3.80
C GLY A 126 1.33 -2.55 -4.61
N GLY A 127 2.26 -3.43 -4.21
CA GLY A 127 3.52 -3.63 -4.93
C GLY A 127 3.35 -4.18 -6.35
N GLN A 128 2.37 -5.06 -6.59
CA GLN A 128 2.04 -5.53 -7.93
C GLN A 128 1.48 -4.40 -8.81
N LYS A 129 0.58 -3.56 -8.26
CA LYS A 129 0.06 -2.39 -8.98
C LYS A 129 1.20 -1.43 -9.35
N ALA A 130 2.12 -1.18 -8.42
CA ALA A 130 3.31 -0.36 -8.65
C ALA A 130 4.18 -0.90 -9.77
N ARG A 131 4.52 -2.20 -9.74
CA ARG A 131 5.31 -2.85 -10.80
C ARG A 131 4.62 -2.82 -12.17
N ILE A 132 3.31 -3.03 -12.23
CA ILE A 132 2.55 -2.96 -13.49
C ILE A 132 2.52 -1.53 -14.03
N SER A 133 2.31 -0.53 -13.17
CA SER A 133 2.35 0.89 -13.54
C SER A 133 3.73 1.31 -14.06
N LEU A 134 4.79 0.85 -13.38
CA LEU A 134 6.17 1.07 -13.81
C LEU A 134 6.46 0.39 -15.16
N ALA A 135 6.06 -0.87 -15.32
CA ALA A 135 6.22 -1.62 -16.56
C ALA A 135 5.52 -0.92 -17.73
N ARG A 136 4.30 -0.42 -17.51
CA ARG A 136 3.55 0.39 -18.48
C ARG A 136 4.32 1.64 -18.88
N ALA A 137 4.83 2.41 -17.91
CA ALA A 137 5.60 3.62 -18.17
C ALA A 137 6.85 3.29 -19.01
N ILE A 138 7.60 2.26 -18.63
CA ILE A 138 8.82 1.82 -19.33
C ILE A 138 8.50 1.36 -20.76
N TYR A 139 7.45 0.54 -20.92
CA TYR A 139 7.03 0.01 -22.21
C TYR A 139 6.58 1.11 -23.19
N ASN A 140 6.08 2.25 -22.71
CA ASN A 140 5.60 3.34 -23.59
C ASN A 140 6.67 3.94 -24.51
N GLU A 141 7.97 3.72 -24.24
CA GLU A 141 9.09 4.16 -25.07
C GLU A 141 9.10 5.68 -25.33
N ALA A 142 9.53 6.44 -24.32
CA ALA A 142 9.63 7.89 -24.37
C ALA A 142 11.09 8.36 -24.36
N ASP A 143 11.33 9.64 -24.60
CA ASP A 143 12.64 10.28 -24.47
C ASP A 143 12.90 10.70 -23.02
N VAL A 144 11.84 11.15 -22.34
CA VAL A 144 11.85 11.58 -20.94
C VAL A 144 10.89 10.73 -20.13
N TYR A 145 11.39 10.15 -19.05
CA TYR A 145 10.62 9.39 -18.09
C TYR A 145 10.53 10.14 -16.76
N LEU A 146 9.32 10.28 -16.26
CA LEU A 146 8.99 10.92 -15.01
C LEU A 146 8.43 9.85 -14.06
N PHE A 147 9.07 9.68 -12.92
CA PHE A 147 8.70 8.67 -11.95
C PHE A 147 8.40 9.33 -10.62
N ASP A 148 7.16 9.21 -10.17
CA ASP A 148 6.70 9.75 -8.90
C ASP A 148 6.63 8.62 -7.86
N ASP A 149 7.73 8.43 -7.13
CA ASP A 149 7.92 7.41 -6.11
C ASP A 149 7.44 5.99 -6.48
N PRO A 150 7.85 5.44 -7.65
CA PRO A 150 7.30 4.19 -8.20
C PRO A 150 7.64 2.94 -7.37
N LEU A 151 8.57 3.03 -6.42
CA LEU A 151 9.06 1.92 -5.61
C LEU A 151 8.56 1.94 -4.17
N ALA A 152 7.80 2.97 -3.75
CA ALA A 152 7.37 3.14 -2.36
C ALA A 152 6.55 1.96 -1.81
N ALA A 153 5.72 1.34 -2.65
CA ALA A 153 4.86 0.21 -2.27
C ALA A 153 5.51 -1.17 -2.52
N VAL A 154 6.79 -1.21 -2.88
CA VAL A 154 7.49 -2.44 -3.27
C VAL A 154 8.45 -2.87 -2.16
N ASP A 155 8.48 -4.17 -1.85
CA ASP A 155 9.45 -4.76 -0.91
C ASP A 155 10.89 -4.36 -1.26
N GLY A 156 11.71 -4.06 -0.24
CA GLY A 156 13.07 -3.52 -0.43
C GLY A 156 13.98 -4.39 -1.30
N THR A 157 13.85 -5.72 -1.23
CA THR A 157 14.66 -6.64 -2.06
C THR A 157 14.27 -6.52 -3.53
N VAL A 158 12.96 -6.49 -3.80
CA VAL A 158 12.42 -6.35 -5.16
C VAL A 158 12.69 -4.94 -5.70
N ALA A 159 12.53 -3.91 -4.88
CA ALA A 159 12.83 -2.52 -5.24
C ALA A 159 14.29 -2.35 -5.66
N LYS A 160 15.24 -2.96 -4.95
CA LYS A 160 16.65 -2.97 -5.34
C LYS A 160 16.90 -3.63 -6.70
N GLN A 161 16.27 -4.78 -6.96
CA GLN A 161 16.39 -5.45 -8.27
C GLN A 161 15.80 -4.59 -9.40
N ILE A 162 14.65 -3.96 -9.16
CA ILE A 162 14.03 -3.04 -10.12
C ILE A 162 14.94 -1.83 -10.37
N TYR A 163 15.51 -1.25 -9.32
CA TYR A 163 16.50 -0.17 -9.43
C TYR A 163 17.66 -0.58 -10.33
N GLU A 164 18.31 -1.70 -10.04
CA GLU A 164 19.46 -2.22 -10.80
C GLU A 164 19.09 -2.47 -12.27
N ARG A 165 17.93 -3.06 -12.55
CA ARG A 165 17.52 -3.45 -13.91
C ARG A 165 16.90 -2.32 -14.73
N CYS A 166 16.27 -1.33 -14.09
CA CYS A 166 15.59 -0.23 -14.79
C CYS A 166 16.39 1.08 -14.76
N PHE A 167 16.85 1.49 -13.58
CA PHE A 167 17.32 2.84 -13.29
C PHE A 167 18.84 2.99 -13.23
N SER A 168 19.59 1.93 -12.92
CA SER A 168 21.05 2.02 -12.83
C SER A 168 21.72 2.39 -14.16
N SER A 169 23.04 2.61 -14.11
CA SER A 169 23.88 2.84 -15.29
C SER A 169 23.90 1.67 -16.30
N VAL A 170 23.57 0.46 -15.86
CA VAL A 170 23.47 -0.74 -16.70
C VAL A 170 22.02 -1.14 -17.01
N GLY A 171 21.05 -0.42 -16.45
CA GLY A 171 19.63 -0.70 -16.58
C GLY A 171 19.04 -0.38 -17.97
N LEU A 172 17.79 -0.78 -18.15
CA LEU A 172 17.04 -0.65 -19.40
C LEU A 172 16.88 0.82 -19.85
N LEU A 173 16.82 1.76 -18.90
CA LEU A 173 16.64 3.18 -19.17
C LEU A 173 17.95 3.99 -19.21
N LYS A 174 19.13 3.35 -19.22
CA LYS A 174 20.43 4.03 -19.11
C LYS A 174 20.68 5.15 -20.12
N ASN A 175 20.09 5.05 -21.32
CA ASN A 175 20.27 6.02 -22.41
C ASN A 175 19.10 7.00 -22.54
N LYS A 176 18.24 7.08 -21.54
CA LYS A 176 17.03 7.92 -21.50
C LYS A 176 17.16 8.99 -20.42
N THR A 177 16.46 10.11 -20.60
CA THR A 177 16.35 11.11 -19.53
C THR A 177 15.37 10.59 -18.49
N ARG A 178 15.78 10.56 -17.22
CA ARG A 178 15.01 9.96 -16.13
C ARG A 178 14.93 10.94 -14.98
N LEU A 179 13.73 11.31 -14.56
CA LEU A 179 13.50 12.08 -13.35
C LEU A 179 12.83 11.14 -12.35
N LEU A 180 13.51 10.84 -11.26
CA LEU A 180 12.99 10.02 -10.17
C LEU A 180 12.75 10.89 -8.95
N VAL A 181 11.48 11.12 -8.65
CA VAL A 181 11.05 11.58 -7.33
C VAL A 181 11.04 10.35 -6.43
N THR A 182 11.75 10.42 -5.31
CA THR A 182 11.67 9.40 -4.28
C THR A 182 12.08 9.96 -2.93
N HIS A 183 11.55 9.35 -1.87
CA HIS A 183 12.03 9.58 -0.51
C HIS A 183 13.24 8.71 -0.16
N GLN A 184 13.53 7.67 -0.96
CA GLN A 184 14.59 6.70 -0.68
C GLN A 184 15.89 7.08 -1.39
N THR A 185 16.78 7.78 -0.67
CA THR A 185 18.05 8.30 -1.19
C THR A 185 18.99 7.22 -1.74
N GLN A 186 18.87 5.97 -1.26
CA GLN A 186 19.65 4.83 -1.77
C GLN A 186 19.47 4.57 -3.28
N PHE A 187 18.36 5.00 -3.88
CA PHE A 187 18.11 4.86 -5.32
C PHE A 187 18.61 6.04 -6.15
N LEU A 188 19.36 6.97 -5.53
CA LEU A 188 19.92 8.14 -6.22
C LEU A 188 21.45 8.05 -6.35
N ILE A 189 22.06 6.92 -6.00
CA ILE A 189 23.52 6.72 -6.04
C ILE A 189 24.09 6.95 -7.45
N ASP A 190 23.36 6.51 -8.49
CA ASP A 190 23.78 6.70 -9.89
C ASP A 190 23.29 8.02 -10.51
N ALA A 191 22.61 8.89 -9.75
CA ALA A 191 22.08 10.14 -10.29
C ALA A 191 23.22 11.06 -10.75
N ASP A 192 23.08 11.62 -11.95
CA ASP A 192 24.00 12.62 -12.48
C ASP A 192 23.78 13.98 -11.80
N GLN A 193 22.55 14.22 -11.34
CA GLN A 193 22.10 15.47 -10.75
C GLN A 193 21.02 15.19 -9.70
N ILE A 194 21.09 15.83 -8.53
CA ILE A 194 20.04 15.76 -7.51
C ILE A 194 19.47 17.16 -7.30
N ILE A 195 18.15 17.29 -7.42
CA ILE A 195 17.37 18.51 -7.19
C ILE A 195 16.68 18.43 -5.84
N PHE A 196 17.01 19.37 -4.95
CA PHE A 196 16.35 19.52 -3.66
C PHE A 196 15.23 20.56 -3.78
N LEU A 197 13.99 20.11 -3.54
CA LEU A 197 12.80 20.96 -3.56
C LEU A 197 12.31 21.20 -2.12
N SER A 198 12.13 22.46 -1.76
CA SER A 198 11.64 22.90 -0.45
C SER A 198 10.61 24.02 -0.64
N ASN A 199 9.40 23.82 -0.09
CA ASN A 199 8.31 24.80 -0.14
C ASN A 199 8.05 25.41 -1.52
N GLY A 200 8.07 24.59 -2.59
CA GLY A 200 7.83 25.05 -3.95
C GLY A 200 9.01 25.77 -4.62
N HIS A 201 10.16 25.84 -3.95
CA HIS A 201 11.41 26.42 -4.44
C HIS A 201 12.50 25.36 -4.55
N ILE A 202 13.45 25.58 -5.46
CA ILE A 202 14.69 24.81 -5.51
C ILE A 202 15.67 25.49 -4.56
N ASP A 203 16.22 24.74 -3.63
CA ASP A 203 17.17 25.28 -2.66
C ASP A 203 18.42 25.83 -3.37
N GLU A 204 19.10 26.81 -2.78
CA GLU A 204 20.25 27.50 -3.39
C GLU A 204 21.46 26.56 -3.60
N GLN A 205 21.52 25.45 -2.87
CA GLN A 205 22.48 24.35 -3.07
C GLN A 205 21.95 23.25 -4.02
N GLY A 206 20.83 23.51 -4.70
CA GLY A 206 19.92 22.53 -5.31
C GLY A 206 20.42 21.73 -6.50
N TYR A 207 21.73 21.71 -6.76
CA TYR A 207 22.38 20.80 -7.69
C TYR A 207 23.58 20.14 -7.02
N LEU A 208 23.36 18.97 -6.43
CA LEU A 208 24.47 18.08 -6.11
C LEU A 208 24.86 17.36 -7.41
N GLU A 209 25.92 17.83 -8.07
CA GLU A 209 26.60 17.06 -9.11
C GLU A 209 27.40 15.93 -8.45
N LYS A 210 27.43 14.76 -9.09
CA LYS A 210 28.13 13.54 -8.65
C LYS A 210 29.58 13.75 -8.16
N TYR A 211 30.24 14.80 -8.63
CA TYR A 211 31.62 15.16 -8.28
C TYR A 211 31.80 15.73 -6.86
N THR A 212 30.75 16.27 -6.24
CA THR A 212 30.83 16.84 -4.88
C THR A 212 30.74 15.75 -3.81
N LEU A 213 29.95 14.69 -4.05
CA LEU A 213 29.85 13.52 -3.17
C LEU A 213 31.17 12.75 -2.98
N THR A 214 32.14 12.89 -3.90
CA THR A 214 33.44 12.20 -3.83
C THR A 214 34.58 13.07 -3.32
N LYS A 215 34.44 14.40 -3.26
CA LYS A 215 35.47 15.32 -2.73
C LYS A 215 35.23 15.73 -1.27
N ASP A 216 33.98 15.74 -0.81
CA ASP A 216 33.65 16.20 0.55
C ASP A 216 33.62 15.09 1.60
N ILE A 217 34.06 13.88 1.25
CA ILE A 217 34.41 12.83 2.22
C ILE A 217 35.70 13.21 3.00
N THR A 218 36.42 14.27 2.58
CA THR A 218 37.64 14.76 3.24
C THR A 218 37.50 16.04 4.06
N ASP A 219 36.36 16.76 4.05
CA ASP A 219 36.20 18.00 4.82
C ASP A 219 34.97 17.97 5.76
N GLU A 220 35.26 17.84 7.06
CA GLU A 220 34.37 17.62 8.23
C GLU A 220 33.26 18.66 8.50
N LYS A 221 32.94 19.59 7.59
CA LYS A 221 32.00 20.71 7.88
C LYS A 221 30.71 20.75 7.07
N GLN A 222 30.53 19.91 6.05
CA GLN A 222 29.25 19.79 5.32
C GLN A 222 28.53 18.45 5.53
N THR A 223 29.12 17.55 6.31
CA THR A 223 28.54 16.29 6.75
C THR A 223 27.23 16.47 7.53
N SER A 224 26.97 17.62 8.16
CA SER A 224 25.78 17.80 9.00
C SER A 224 24.44 17.78 8.28
N VAL A 225 24.34 18.11 6.98
CA VAL A 225 23.04 18.15 6.29
C VAL A 225 22.68 16.80 5.69
N LEU A 226 23.64 16.11 5.09
CA LEU A 226 23.45 14.77 4.55
C LEU A 226 23.49 13.70 5.64
N ASP A 227 24.34 13.80 6.68
CA ASP A 227 24.31 12.85 7.80
C ASP A 227 23.05 12.99 8.65
N ASN A 228 22.43 14.17 8.74
CA ASN A 228 21.13 14.30 9.41
C ASN A 228 19.98 13.70 8.58
N LEU A 229 20.11 13.64 7.25
CA LEU A 229 19.15 12.97 6.36
C LEU A 229 19.42 11.47 6.20
N ILE A 230 20.67 11.02 6.42
CA ILE A 230 21.10 9.61 6.33
C ILE A 230 21.01 8.92 7.71
N ASN A 231 21.11 9.65 8.82
CA ASN A 231 21.11 9.11 10.19
C ASN A 231 19.89 9.50 11.04
N GLU A 232 18.79 9.99 10.48
CA GLU A 232 17.51 9.76 11.16
C GLU A 232 17.14 8.28 10.99
N PRO A 233 17.11 7.47 12.07
CA PRO A 233 16.37 6.24 12.00
C PRO A 233 14.91 6.66 11.87
N ASP A 234 14.41 6.65 10.63
CA ASP A 234 12.99 6.74 10.31
C ASP A 234 12.32 5.48 10.88
N THR A 235 12.18 5.45 12.20
CA THR A 235 11.29 4.56 12.93
C THR A 235 9.91 5.19 12.96
N GLN A 236 9.40 5.53 11.78
CA GLN A 236 7.98 5.46 11.51
C GLN A 236 7.80 4.84 10.12
N PRO A 237 7.38 3.56 10.03
CA PRO A 237 6.91 3.05 8.77
C PRO A 237 5.68 3.87 8.39
N ILE A 238 5.80 4.77 7.41
CA ILE A 238 4.67 5.27 6.60
C ILE A 238 4.32 4.18 5.57
N ILE A 239 4.25 2.95 6.06
CA ILE A 239 3.51 1.90 5.44
C ILE A 239 2.21 1.96 6.24
N THR A 240 1.14 2.51 5.65
CA THR A 240 -0.15 1.88 5.88
C THR A 240 -0.04 0.50 5.25
N GLU A 241 0.65 -0.40 5.94
CA GLU A 241 0.30 -1.79 5.92
C GLU A 241 -1.19 -1.73 6.27
N GLU A 242 -2.04 -2.39 5.49
CA GLU A 242 -3.06 -3.16 6.19
C GLU A 242 -2.28 -4.15 7.05
N THR A 243 -1.82 -3.65 8.20
CA THR A 243 -1.50 -4.51 9.30
C THR A 243 -2.85 -5.08 9.64
N THR A 244 -3.13 -6.29 9.17
CA THR A 244 -3.71 -7.25 10.10
C THR A 244 -2.70 -7.36 11.23
N ILE A 245 -2.79 -6.43 12.19
CA ILE A 245 -1.97 -6.42 13.39
C ILE A 245 -2.30 -7.75 14.06
N SER A 246 -1.49 -8.78 13.84
CA SER A 246 -1.44 -9.96 14.69
C SER A 246 -0.75 -9.55 15.99
N GLY A 247 -1.38 -8.63 16.72
CA GLY A 247 -0.97 -8.12 18.00
C GLY A 247 -2.07 -8.39 19.02
N LYS A 248 -1.68 -8.57 20.27
CA LYS A 248 -2.62 -8.72 21.38
C LYS A 248 -3.48 -7.46 21.44
N VAL A 249 -4.74 -7.58 21.01
CA VAL A 249 -5.74 -6.53 21.14
C VAL A 249 -5.80 -6.11 22.61
N LYS A 250 -5.59 -4.83 22.90
CA LYS A 250 -5.66 -4.29 24.26
C LYS A 250 -7.04 -4.61 24.83
N TRP A 251 -7.12 -5.15 26.06
CA TRP A 251 -8.39 -5.51 26.72
C TRP A 251 -9.40 -4.36 26.78
N ASN A 252 -8.92 -3.13 26.85
CA ASN A 252 -9.77 -1.94 26.83
C ASN A 252 -10.57 -1.81 25.52
N LEU A 253 -10.02 -2.28 24.39
CA LEU A 253 -10.74 -2.28 23.10
C LEU A 253 -11.87 -3.32 23.10
N TRP A 254 -11.66 -4.49 23.70
CA TRP A 254 -12.71 -5.51 23.86
C TRP A 254 -13.85 -4.99 24.74
N PHE A 255 -13.51 -4.34 25.85
CA PHE A 255 -14.53 -3.74 26.71
C PHE A 255 -15.30 -2.64 25.97
N TYR A 256 -14.61 -1.80 25.21
CA TYR A 256 -15.22 -0.75 24.40
C TYR A 256 -16.16 -1.33 23.33
N LEU A 257 -15.72 -2.37 22.60
CA LEU A 257 -16.51 -3.05 21.58
C LEU A 257 -17.78 -3.67 22.16
N LEU A 258 -17.67 -4.34 23.32
CA LEU A 258 -18.78 -5.03 23.98
C LEU A 258 -19.72 -4.09 24.77
N THR A 259 -19.32 -2.84 25.00
CA THR A 259 -20.15 -1.82 25.67
C THR A 259 -20.71 -0.76 24.73
N ALA A 260 -20.56 -0.96 23.41
CA ALA A 260 -21.10 -0.06 22.42
C ALA A 260 -22.65 0.00 22.46
N PRO A 261 -23.26 1.15 22.11
CA PRO A 261 -24.71 1.29 21.99
C PRO A 261 -25.29 0.31 20.94
N PRO A 262 -26.51 -0.21 21.10
CA PRO A 262 -27.60 0.36 21.91
C PRO A 262 -27.82 -0.26 23.31
N LEU A 263 -27.25 -1.41 23.63
CA LEU A 263 -27.50 -2.10 24.92
C LEU A 263 -26.49 -1.78 26.03
N GLY A 264 -25.31 -1.24 25.68
CA GLY A 264 -24.29 -0.85 26.65
C GLY A 264 -23.89 -1.97 27.62
N LEU A 265 -23.66 -1.61 28.89
CA LEU A 265 -23.30 -2.55 29.96
C LEU A 265 -24.36 -3.63 30.22
N CYS A 266 -25.65 -3.33 30.00
CA CYS A 266 -26.73 -4.31 30.16
C CYS A 266 -26.62 -5.43 29.12
N GLY A 267 -26.23 -5.10 27.89
CA GLY A 267 -25.99 -6.09 26.82
C GLY A 267 -24.84 -7.02 27.15
N LEU A 268 -23.74 -6.48 27.70
CA LEU A 268 -22.60 -7.26 28.16
C LEU A 268 -22.97 -8.22 29.29
N PHE A 269 -23.77 -7.77 30.26
CA PHE A 269 -24.25 -8.63 31.35
C PHE A 269 -25.15 -9.76 30.84
N LEU A 270 -26.06 -9.45 29.90
CA LEU A 270 -26.91 -10.45 29.26
C LEU A 270 -26.10 -11.47 28.44
N LEU A 271 -25.03 -11.03 27.76
CA LEU A 271 -24.10 -11.90 27.04
C LEU A 271 -23.40 -12.89 27.97
N ILE A 272 -22.90 -12.41 29.12
CA ILE A 272 -22.26 -13.25 30.14
C ILE A 272 -23.25 -14.27 30.71
N ILE A 273 -24.49 -13.85 30.98
CA ILE A 273 -25.55 -14.76 31.44
C ILE A 273 -25.82 -15.85 30.40
N LEU A 274 -25.95 -15.50 29.12
CA LEU A 274 -26.16 -16.47 28.04
C LEU A 274 -24.97 -17.43 27.86
N LEU A 275 -23.73 -16.96 28.07
CA LEU A 275 -22.54 -17.81 28.05
C LEU A 275 -22.57 -18.84 29.19
N ILE A 276 -22.86 -18.40 30.41
CA ILE A 276 -22.92 -19.28 31.59
C ILE A 276 -24.07 -20.27 31.46
N LEU A 277 -25.25 -19.81 31.03
CA LEU A 277 -26.40 -20.69 30.80
C LEU A 277 -26.09 -21.73 29.71
N GLY A 278 -25.45 -21.33 28.61
CA GLY A 278 -25.05 -22.27 27.56
C GLY A 278 -24.17 -23.41 28.09
N GLU A 279 -23.16 -23.07 28.90
CA GLU A 279 -22.26 -24.07 29.49
C GLU A 279 -22.98 -24.97 30.50
N LEU A 280 -23.83 -24.39 31.36
CA LEU A 280 -24.62 -25.16 32.34
C LEU A 280 -25.57 -26.17 31.67
N PHE A 281 -26.21 -25.79 30.55
CA PHE A 281 -27.08 -26.69 29.80
C PHE A 281 -26.29 -27.80 29.10
N TYR A 282 -25.11 -27.48 28.57
CA TYR A 282 -24.22 -28.45 27.95
C TYR A 282 -23.72 -29.48 28.98
N ASP A 283 -23.21 -29.01 30.12
CA ASP A 283 -22.77 -29.85 31.22
C ASP A 283 -23.93 -30.65 31.83
N GLY A 284 -25.12 -30.05 31.95
CA GLY A 284 -26.32 -30.73 32.41
C GLY A 284 -26.71 -31.90 31.49
N THR A 285 -26.57 -31.74 30.18
CA THR A 285 -26.82 -32.79 29.19
C THR A 285 -25.80 -33.93 29.31
N ASN A 286 -24.52 -33.60 29.51
CA ASN A 286 -23.45 -34.58 29.72
C ASN A 286 -23.58 -35.30 31.06
N TYR A 287 -23.98 -34.59 32.11
CA TYR A 287 -24.25 -35.16 33.43
C TYR A 287 -25.43 -36.13 33.38
N TRP A 288 -26.51 -35.75 32.68
CA TRP A 288 -27.65 -36.63 32.45
C TRP A 288 -27.26 -37.91 31.70
N LEU A 289 -26.44 -37.78 30.64
CA LEU A 289 -25.90 -38.93 29.92
C LEU A 289 -25.09 -39.85 30.84
N SER A 290 -24.29 -39.29 31.75
CA SER A 290 -23.53 -40.06 32.75
C SER A 290 -24.43 -40.86 33.69
N ILE A 291 -25.53 -40.26 34.17
CA ILE A 291 -26.54 -40.95 34.98
C ILE A 291 -27.18 -42.08 34.18
N TRP A 292 -27.59 -41.80 32.94
CA TRP A 292 -28.24 -42.79 32.09
C TRP A 292 -27.35 -43.99 31.82
N LEU A 293 -26.06 -43.78 31.52
CA LEU A 293 -25.08 -44.85 31.33
C LEU A 293 -24.92 -45.74 32.57
N LYS A 294 -24.90 -45.15 33.78
CA LYS A 294 -24.81 -45.91 35.04
C LYS A 294 -26.07 -46.70 35.34
N GLN A 295 -27.25 -46.16 35.02
CA GLN A 295 -28.55 -46.80 35.25
C GLN A 295 -28.84 -47.91 34.23
N SER A 296 -28.40 -47.71 32.98
CA SER A 296 -28.62 -48.66 31.87
C SER A 296 -27.98 -50.03 32.10
N HIS A 297 -26.95 -50.12 32.95
CA HIS A 297 -26.36 -51.40 33.34
C HIS A 297 -27.20 -52.20 34.36
N LYS A 298 -28.20 -51.59 35.01
CA LYS A 298 -28.96 -52.21 36.11
C LYS A 298 -30.42 -52.53 35.80
N ASN A 299 -31.10 -51.79 34.93
CA ASN A 299 -32.51 -52.00 34.60
C ASN A 299 -32.81 -51.69 33.12
N HIS A 300 -33.39 -52.64 32.38
CA HIS A 300 -33.72 -52.50 30.96
C HIS A 300 -35.09 -51.87 30.68
N GLN A 301 -35.94 -51.61 31.69
CA GLN A 301 -37.35 -51.27 31.48
C GLN A 301 -37.66 -49.78 31.23
N ASP A 302 -36.77 -48.83 31.54
CA ASP A 302 -37.07 -47.39 31.44
C ASP A 302 -36.39 -46.65 30.25
N PHE A 303 -35.78 -47.39 29.31
CA PHE A 303 -34.92 -46.82 28.26
C PHE A 303 -35.58 -45.69 27.44
N SER A 304 -36.87 -45.81 27.12
CA SER A 304 -37.60 -44.84 26.32
C SER A 304 -37.79 -43.49 27.02
N ALA A 305 -38.13 -43.48 28.32
CA ALA A 305 -38.34 -42.26 29.08
C ALA A 305 -37.04 -41.45 29.25
N PHE A 306 -35.92 -42.13 29.53
CA PHE A 306 -34.60 -41.49 29.62
C PHE A 306 -34.14 -40.91 28.27
N ALA A 307 -34.43 -41.60 27.17
CA ALA A 307 -34.11 -41.12 25.82
C ALA A 307 -34.89 -39.86 25.44
N TYR A 308 -36.19 -39.77 25.78
CA TYR A 308 -36.98 -38.56 25.52
C TYR A 308 -36.49 -37.35 26.33
N ILE A 309 -36.12 -37.54 27.59
CA ILE A 309 -35.55 -36.47 28.43
C ILE A 309 -34.22 -36.01 27.84
N TYR A 310 -33.35 -36.93 27.45
CA TYR A 310 -32.07 -36.61 26.83
C TYR A 310 -32.23 -35.85 25.51
N PHE A 311 -33.17 -36.29 24.66
CA PHE A 311 -33.48 -35.59 23.40
C PHE A 311 -34.01 -34.18 23.64
N GLY A 312 -34.87 -33.99 24.64
CA GLY A 312 -35.35 -32.66 25.04
C GLY A 312 -34.22 -31.75 25.53
N LEU A 313 -33.27 -32.28 26.31
CA LEU A 313 -32.09 -31.54 26.75
C LEU A 313 -31.20 -31.13 25.57
N ILE A 314 -31.00 -32.01 24.59
CA ILE A 314 -30.24 -31.69 23.36
C ILE A 314 -30.92 -30.59 22.54
N ILE A 315 -32.25 -30.64 22.39
CA ILE A 315 -32.96 -29.56 21.70
C ILE A 315 -32.78 -28.24 22.46
N GLY A 316 -32.88 -28.27 23.79
CA GLY A 316 -32.66 -27.11 24.64
C GLY A 316 -31.25 -26.50 24.47
N THR A 317 -30.20 -27.33 24.45
CA THR A 317 -28.83 -26.86 24.23
C THR A 317 -28.65 -26.21 22.86
N ILE A 318 -29.18 -26.84 21.80
CA ILE A 318 -29.10 -26.29 20.44
C ILE A 318 -29.79 -24.93 20.35
N VAL A 319 -30.98 -24.79 20.94
CA VAL A 319 -31.73 -23.52 20.93
C VAL A 319 -30.98 -22.42 21.68
N ILE A 320 -30.45 -22.73 22.87
CA ILE A 320 -29.68 -21.75 23.66
C ILE A 320 -28.40 -21.35 22.94
N ASP A 321 -27.71 -22.30 22.31
CA ASP A 321 -26.49 -22.03 21.55
C ASP A 321 -26.74 -21.15 20.31
N ALA A 322 -27.84 -21.41 19.60
CA ALA A 322 -28.26 -20.57 18.48
C ALA A 322 -28.58 -19.14 18.93
N LEU A 323 -29.34 -18.98 20.02
CA LEU A 323 -29.66 -17.66 20.59
C LEU A 323 -28.39 -16.92 21.05
N ARG A 324 -27.47 -17.63 21.72
CA ARG A 324 -26.17 -17.12 22.15
C ARG A 324 -25.34 -16.61 20.97
N THR A 325 -25.26 -17.40 19.90
CA THR A 325 -24.47 -17.07 18.71
C THR A 325 -25.04 -15.85 17.98
N ILE A 326 -26.36 -15.80 17.80
CA ILE A 326 -27.04 -14.65 17.18
C ILE A 326 -26.81 -13.40 18.01
N PHE A 327 -26.98 -13.48 19.33
CA PHE A 327 -26.79 -12.33 20.21
C PHE A 327 -25.34 -11.82 20.20
N PHE A 328 -24.36 -12.73 20.24
CA PHE A 328 -22.93 -12.39 20.12
C PHE A 328 -22.61 -11.68 18.80
N PHE A 329 -23.15 -12.19 17.69
CA PHE A 329 -22.95 -11.57 16.38
C PHE A 329 -23.53 -10.15 16.31
N ILE A 330 -24.74 -9.95 16.87
CA ILE A 330 -25.37 -8.63 16.95
C ILE A 330 -24.49 -7.65 17.75
N VAL A 331 -24.00 -8.07 18.93
CA VAL A 331 -23.15 -7.21 19.77
C VAL A 331 -21.86 -6.80 19.04
N ILE A 332 -21.19 -7.74 18.36
CA ILE A 332 -19.97 -7.43 17.59
C ILE A 332 -20.27 -6.48 16.45
N LEU A 333 -21.33 -6.75 15.66
CA LEU A 333 -21.67 -5.94 14.50
C LEU A 333 -21.94 -4.48 14.86
N TYR A 334 -22.70 -4.26 15.95
CA TYR A 334 -22.92 -2.91 16.47
C TYR A 334 -21.64 -2.28 17.02
N GLY A 335 -20.83 -3.06 17.76
CA GLY A 335 -19.54 -2.60 18.29
C GLY A 335 -18.56 -2.16 17.21
N THR A 336 -18.47 -2.91 16.11
CA THR A 336 -17.59 -2.57 14.98
C THR A 336 -18.07 -1.33 14.23
N ASN A 337 -19.38 -1.20 14.00
CA ASN A 337 -19.93 0.00 13.35
C ASN A 337 -19.70 1.25 14.21
N HIS A 338 -19.88 1.14 15.53
CA HIS A 338 -19.65 2.26 16.45
C HIS A 338 -18.17 2.65 16.52
N LEU A 339 -17.25 1.68 16.53
CA LEU A 339 -15.82 1.93 16.47
C LEU A 339 -15.45 2.64 15.16
N HIS A 340 -15.97 2.17 14.03
CA HIS A 340 -15.73 2.76 12.71
C HIS A 340 -16.25 4.21 12.65
N ASP A 341 -17.46 4.48 13.13
CA ASP A 341 -18.05 5.83 13.15
C ASP A 341 -17.28 6.81 14.04
N ASN A 342 -16.67 6.33 15.13
CA ASN A 342 -15.85 7.16 16.01
C ASN A 342 -14.40 7.32 15.54
N MET A 343 -13.91 6.47 14.64
CA MET A 343 -12.61 6.68 13.97
C MET A 343 -12.69 7.76 12.87
N LEU A 344 -13.88 8.03 12.35
CA LEU A 344 -14.12 9.01 11.29
C LEU A 344 -14.52 10.41 11.80
N LYS A 345 -14.65 10.59 13.11
CA LYS A 345 -14.87 11.88 13.78
C LYS A 345 -13.60 12.33 14.48
#